data_AF-A0A2U3L1K4-F1
#
_entry.id   AF-A0A2U3L1K4-F1
#
_cell.length_a   1.000
_cell.length_b   1.000
_cell.length_c   1.000
_cell.angle_alpha   90.00
_cell.angle_beta   90.00
_cell.angle_gamma   90.00
#
_symmetry.space_group_name_H-M   'P 1'
#
loop_
_entity.id
_entity.type
_entity.pdbx_description
1 polymer ?
#
loop_
_entity_poly.entity_id
_entity_poly.type
_entity_poly.pdbx_seq_one_letter_code
_entity_poly.pdbx_strand_id
1 'polypeptide(L)' 'MVAVELYRVMKQIERLEKKLESPDAGSQEKENIENELRNARVLKDQLDKMIDGAKGD' A
#
# COMPACT_ATOMS: atom_id res chain seq x y z
N MET A 1 16.29 -1.38 -6.91
CA MET A 1 15.01 -1.94 -7.40
C MET A 1 13.93 -1.86 -6.32
N VAL A 2 14.20 -2.42 -5.13
CA VAL A 2 13.31 -2.41 -3.95
C VAL A 2 12.82 -1.01 -3.54
N ALA A 3 13.68 0.02 -3.53
CA ALA A 3 13.27 1.39 -3.20
C ALA A 3 12.24 2.00 -4.19
N VAL A 4 12.31 1.63 -5.47
CA VAL A 4 11.34 2.08 -6.48
C VAL A 4 10.01 1.36 -6.29
N GLU A 5 10.04 0.08 -5.93
CA GLU A 5 8.83 -0.70 -5.60
C GLU A 5 8.17 -0.18 -4.34
N LEU A 6 8.94 0.13 -3.29
CA LEU A 6 8.42 0.75 -2.07
C LEU A 6 7.70 2.06 -2.39
N TYR A 7 8.31 2.93 -3.19
CA TYR A 7 7.68 4.18 -3.63
C TYR A 7 6.37 3.93 -4.38
N ARG A 8 6.33 2.93 -5.28
CA ARG A 8 5.10 2.57 -6.01
C ARG A 8 4.00 2.08 -5.07
N VAL A 9 4.34 1.23 -4.10
CA VAL A 9 3.40 0.71 -3.11
C VAL A 9 2.87 1.84 -2.22
N MET A 10 3.73 2.76 -1.77
CA MET A 10 3.30 3.96 -1.03
C MET A 10 2.32 4.81 -1.85
N LYS A 11 2.59 5.03 -3.14
CA LYS A 11 1.67 5.75 -4.03
C LYS A 11 0.39 5.00 -4.34
N GLN A 12 0.37 3.68 -4.20
CA GLN A 12 -0.85 2.90 -4.29
C GLN A 12 -1.69 3.04 -3.01
N ILE A 13 -1.06 2.96 -1.83
CA ILE A 13 -1.70 3.21 -0.53
C ILE A 13 -2.37 4.59 -0.52
N GLU A 14 -1.63 5.66 -0.85
CA GLU A 14 -2.18 7.03 -0.92
C GLU A 14 -3.41 7.13 -1.85
N ARG A 15 -3.41 6.40 -2.96
CA ARG A 15 -4.52 6.40 -3.92
C ARG A 15 -5.74 5.65 -3.40
N LEU A 16 -5.52 4.52 -2.73
CA LEU A 16 -6.59 3.71 -2.15
C LEU A 16 -7.25 4.43 -0.96
N GLU A 17 -6.45 5.09 -0.11
CA GLU A 17 -6.96 5.92 0.99
C GLU A 17 -7.84 7.07 0.47
N LYS A 18 -7.40 7.78 -0.57
CA LYS A 18 -8.22 8.82 -1.22
C LYS A 18 -9.53 8.28 -1.82
N LYS A 19 -9.52 7.05 -2.34
CA LYS A 19 -10.75 6.42 -2.86
C LYS A 19 -11.73 6.08 -1.74
N LEU A 20 -11.24 5.69 -0.56
CA LEU A 20 -12.09 5.42 0.62
C LEU A 20 -12.69 6.69 1.22
N GLU A 21 -11.97 7.80 1.14
CA GLU A 21 -12.48 9.12 1.53
C GLU A 21 -13.55 9.65 0.55
N SER A 22 -13.67 9.06 -0.65
CA SER A 22 -14.69 9.44 -1.61
C SER A 22 -16.08 9.07 -1.08
N PRO A 23 -17.01 10.04 -0.95
CA PRO A 23 -18.37 9.77 -0.49
C PRO A 23 -19.16 8.90 -1.48
N ASP A 24 -18.70 8.82 -2.74
CA ASP A 24 -19.36 8.09 -3.83
C ASP A 24 -19.03 6.58 -3.87
N ALA A 25 -18.07 6.11 -3.07
CA ALA A 25 -17.70 4.70 -3.06
C ALA A 25 -18.83 3.86 -2.43
N GLY A 26 -19.43 2.97 -3.24
CA GLY A 26 -20.45 2.02 -2.78
C GLY A 26 -19.89 1.01 -1.77
N SER A 27 -20.76 0.32 -1.02
CA SER A 27 -20.33 -0.62 0.03
C SER A 27 -19.39 -1.72 -0.47
N GLN A 28 -19.68 -2.30 -1.63
CA GLN A 28 -18.83 -3.34 -2.24
C GLN A 28 -17.50 -2.78 -2.74
N GLU A 29 -17.51 -1.57 -3.29
CA GLU A 29 -16.29 -0.91 -3.76
C GLU A 29 -15.38 -0.56 -2.58
N LYS A 30 -15.96 -0.07 -1.48
CA LYS A 30 -15.23 0.18 -0.23
C LYS A 30 -14.57 -1.08 0.30
N GLU A 31 -15.29 -2.19 0.38
CA GLU A 31 -14.72 -3.48 0.82
C GLU A 31 -13.55 -3.92 -0.08
N ASN A 32 -13.69 -3.77 -1.41
CA ASN A 32 -12.62 -4.08 -2.35
C ASN A 32 -11.39 -3.18 -2.12
N ILE A 33 -11.60 -1.88 -1.96
CA ILE A 33 -10.51 -0.93 -1.71
C ILE A 33 -9.83 -1.20 -0.36
N GLU A 34 -10.59 -1.56 0.69
CA GLU A 34 -10.03 -1.93 1.99
C GLU A 34 -9.18 -3.20 1.92
N ASN A 35 -9.62 -4.20 1.16
CA ASN A 35 -8.85 -5.42 0.93
C ASN A 35 -7.55 -5.13 0.15
N GLU A 36 -7.62 -4.33 -0.91
CA GLU A 36 -6.43 -3.88 -1.65
C GLU A 36 -5.47 -3.08 -0.76
N LEU A 37 -6.00 -2.19 0.08
CA LEU A 37 -5.22 -1.37 1.00
C LEU A 37 -4.49 -2.23 2.03
N ARG A 38 -5.16 -3.25 2.58
CA ARG A 38 -4.55 -4.22 3.51
C ARG A 38 -3.37 -4.94 2.85
N ASN A 39 -3.55 -5.42 1.62
CA ASN A 39 -2.49 -6.11 0.89
C ASN A 39 -1.32 -5.18 0.57
N ALA A 40 -1.58 -3.95 0.16
CA ALA A 40 -0.55 -2.96 -0.13
C ALA A 40 0.27 -2.60 1.13
N ARG A 41 -0.36 -2.51 2.30
CA ARG A 41 0.33 -2.27 3.58
C ARG A 41 1.24 -3.44 3.97
N VAL A 42 0.77 -4.68 3.81
CA VAL A 42 1.62 -5.87 4.06
C VAL A 42 2.85 -5.87 3.14
N LEU A 43 2.66 -5.56 1.85
CA LEU A 43 3.77 -5.49 0.90
C LEU A 43 4.77 -4.37 1.25
N LYS A 44 4.27 -3.20 1.66
CA LYS A 44 5.12 -2.10 2.15
C LYS A 44 6.00 -2.58 3.31
N ASP A 45 5.41 -3.23 4.31
CA ASP A 45 6.15 -3.70 5.48
C ASP A 45 7.21 -4.75 5.13
N GLN A 46 6.93 -5.61 4.13
CA GLN A 46 7.92 -6.55 3.62
C GLN A 46 9.08 -5.84 2.92
N LEU A 47 8.79 -4.84 2.08
CA LEU A 47 9.81 -4.07 1.37
C LEU A 47 10.66 -3.23 2.33
N ASP A 48 10.05 -2.62 3.35
CA ASP A 48 10.77 -1.89 4.40
C ASP A 48 11.77 -2.81 5.12
N LYS A 49 11.34 -4.02 5.52
CA LYS A 49 12.24 -5.02 6.13
C LYS A 49 13.39 -5.43 5.23
N MET A 50 13.17 -5.55 3.92
CA MET A 50 14.23 -5.87 2.96
C MET A 50 15.25 -4.74 2.86
N ILE A 51 14.81 -3.48 2.88
CA ILE A 51 15.70 -2.32 2.84
C ILE A 51 16.50 -2.21 4.15
N ASP A 52 15.85 -2.43 5.29
CA ASP A 52 16.50 -2.36 6.59
C ASP A 52 17.50 -3.51 6.79
N GLY A 53 17.14 -4.73 6.37
CA GLY A 53 18.05 -5.88 6.36
C GLY A 53 19.25 -5.67 5.46
N ALA A 54 19.08 -5.02 4.30
CA ALA A 54 20.17 -4.71 3.38
C ALA A 54 21.12 -3.59 3.86
N LYS A 55 20.76 -2.84 4.92
CA LYS A 55 21.63 -1.81 5.53
C LYS A 55 22.47 -2.35 6.69
N GLY A 56 22.20 -3.58 7.14
CA GLY A 56 22.82 -4.20 8.31
C GLY A 56 23.99 -5.15 8.01
N ASP A 57 24.33 -5.35 6.73
CA ASP A 57 25.44 -6.18 6.25
C ASP A 57 26.51 -5.31 5.53
#